data_AF-S4RBV0-F1
#
_entry.id   AF-S4RBV0-F1
#
_cell.length_a   1.000
_cell.length_b   1.000
_cell.length_c   1.000
_cell.angle_alpha   90.00
_cell.angle_beta   90.00
_cell.angle_gamma   90.00
#
_symmetry.space_group_name_H-M   'P 1'
#
loop_
_entity.id
_entity.type
_entity.pdbx_description
1 polymer ?
#
loop_
_entity_poly.entity_id
_entity_poly.type
_entity_poly.pdbx_seq_one_letter_code
_entity_poly.pdbx_strand_id
1 'polypeptide(L)'
;VITGALAARAYGAGLRWEEIDDGAGSLCRFFGTCMVFFGLAPLALGTAMAAERCVGVSLPLRFAARVTARGARRAVLAAWAAVLALAALPALGAGAYVRHFPGSWCFVDMRGQAGGGGWLALASALLFSTVGLACLAASLVCNTITVVNLARARRRLWCGERRSSVTSARRPHDVEMAVQLVAIMLVATVCWSPFLARARTATLAHAHGDNHHDAHLADKERFLLLLRFACSNQVLDPWVYILLRRAVLRALCGLLGRRLPSPHKMGSLLSSLRRSLSTDPTRG
;
A
#
# COMPACT_ATOMS: atom_id res chain seq x y z
N VAL A 1 9.68 8.53 -12.47
CA VAL A 1 10.71 9.53 -12.80
C VAL A 1 11.08 9.49 -14.28
N ILE A 2 11.52 8.35 -14.83
CA ILE A 2 11.94 8.23 -16.24
C ILE A 2 10.80 8.56 -17.22
N THR A 3 9.62 7.98 -17.02
CA THR A 3 8.44 8.25 -17.88
C THR A 3 7.98 9.71 -17.81
N GLY A 4 7.98 10.31 -16.62
CA GLY A 4 7.62 11.71 -16.42
C GLY A 4 8.62 12.70 -17.03
N ALA A 5 9.93 12.41 -16.94
CA ALA A 5 10.97 13.26 -17.53
C ALA A 5 10.94 13.22 -19.06
N LEU A 6 10.75 12.04 -19.65
CA LEU A 6 10.63 11.90 -21.10
C LEU A 6 9.35 12.56 -21.63
N ALA A 7 8.22 12.39 -20.93
CA ALA A 7 6.98 13.08 -21.27
C ALA A 7 7.13 14.61 -21.14
N ALA A 8 7.72 15.13 -20.06
CA ALA A 8 7.94 16.56 -19.88
C ALA A 8 8.85 17.16 -20.97
N ARG A 9 9.91 16.46 -21.36
CA ARG A 9 10.80 16.87 -22.45
C ARG A 9 10.09 16.84 -23.80
N ALA A 10 9.28 15.81 -24.07
CA ALA A 10 8.46 15.70 -25.27
C ALA A 10 7.45 16.86 -25.40
N TYR A 11 6.69 17.13 -24.34
CA TYR A 11 5.73 18.23 -24.29
C TYR A 11 6.43 19.60 -24.36
N GLY A 12 7.57 19.77 -23.68
CA GLY A 12 8.36 21.00 -23.74
C GLY A 12 8.98 21.28 -25.11
N ALA A 13 9.23 20.23 -25.90
CA ALA A 13 9.71 20.35 -27.28
C ALA A 13 8.58 20.46 -28.33
N GLY A 14 7.31 20.44 -27.91
CA GLY A 14 6.16 20.48 -28.82
C GLY A 14 6.02 19.26 -29.74
N LEU A 15 6.75 18.18 -29.46
CA LEU A 15 6.78 16.98 -30.28
C LEU A 15 5.46 16.24 -30.20
N ARG A 16 4.92 15.81 -31.35
CA ARG A 16 3.74 14.93 -31.35
C ARG A 16 4.16 13.54 -30.91
N TRP A 17 3.36 12.89 -30.07
CA TRP A 17 3.64 11.50 -29.62
C TRP A 17 3.84 10.51 -30.77
N GLU A 18 3.23 10.76 -31.93
CA GLU A 18 3.40 9.98 -33.15
C GLU A 18 4.81 10.09 -33.75
N GLU A 19 5.45 11.25 -33.60
CA GLU A 19 6.83 11.50 -34.05
C GLU A 19 7.86 10.88 -33.09
N ILE A 20 7.47 10.71 -31.81
CA ILE A 20 8.33 10.13 -30.78
C ILE A 20 8.30 8.60 -30.81
N ASP A 21 7.15 7.99 -31.10
CA ASP A 21 6.92 6.53 -31.02
C ASP A 21 7.32 5.75 -32.30
N ASP A 22 8.10 6.39 -33.20
CA ASP A 22 8.62 5.86 -34.48
C ASP A 22 7.57 5.11 -35.35
N GLY A 23 6.27 5.33 -35.11
CA GLY A 23 5.17 4.55 -35.69
C GLY A 23 5.07 3.07 -35.24
N ALA A 24 6.10 2.52 -34.58
CA ALA A 24 6.19 1.10 -34.21
C ALA A 24 5.63 0.75 -32.81
N GLY A 25 5.18 1.76 -32.04
CA GLY A 25 4.55 1.55 -30.73
C GLY A 25 5.50 1.02 -29.65
N SER A 26 6.81 1.14 -29.85
CA SER A 26 7.83 0.59 -28.95
C SER A 26 7.91 1.38 -27.63
N LEU A 27 7.77 2.71 -27.71
CA LEU A 27 7.75 3.55 -26.52
C LEU A 27 6.46 3.33 -25.74
N CYS A 28 5.31 3.25 -26.41
CA CYS A 28 4.06 2.98 -25.70
C CYS A 28 4.11 1.66 -24.91
N ARG A 29 4.71 0.62 -25.49
CA ARG A 29 4.96 -0.67 -24.81
C ARG A 29 5.90 -0.52 -23.62
N PHE A 30 7.01 0.19 -23.76
CA PHE A 30 7.95 0.46 -22.65
C PHE A 30 7.28 1.22 -21.50
N PHE A 31 6.60 2.33 -21.81
CA PHE A 31 5.90 3.15 -20.83
C PHE A 31 4.79 2.37 -20.12
N GLY A 32 4.00 1.59 -20.87
CA GLY A 32 2.96 0.73 -20.33
C GLY A 32 3.52 -0.33 -19.38
N THR A 33 4.63 -0.97 -19.77
CA THR A 33 5.34 -1.96 -18.94
C THR A 33 5.82 -1.31 -17.65
N CYS A 34 6.46 -0.13 -17.72
CA CYS A 34 6.89 0.62 -16.54
C CYS A 34 5.72 0.99 -15.62
N MET A 35 4.60 1.49 -16.17
CA MET A 35 3.45 1.87 -15.34
C MET A 35 2.85 0.67 -14.60
N VAL A 36 2.70 -0.47 -15.29
CA VAL A 36 2.18 -1.70 -14.67
C VAL A 36 3.15 -2.23 -13.61
N PHE A 37 4.44 -2.30 -13.92
CA PHE A 37 5.47 -2.76 -12.97
C PHE A 37 5.53 -1.89 -11.72
N PHE A 38 5.65 -0.56 -11.87
CA PHE A 38 5.70 0.36 -10.72
C PHE A 38 4.36 0.51 -10.00
N GLY A 39 3.25 0.08 -10.59
CA GLY A 39 1.97 -0.02 -9.90
C GLY A 39 1.84 -1.27 -9.04
N LEU A 40 2.24 -2.44 -9.56
CA LEU A 40 2.10 -3.71 -8.85
C LEU A 40 3.26 -4.02 -7.89
N ALA A 41 4.49 -3.60 -8.20
CA ALA A 41 5.65 -3.93 -7.38
C ALA A 41 5.55 -3.38 -5.96
N PRO A 42 5.13 -2.11 -5.72
CA PRO A 42 4.90 -1.62 -4.37
C PRO A 42 3.79 -2.37 -3.63
N LEU A 43 2.73 -2.78 -4.32
CA LEU A 43 1.64 -3.57 -3.72
C LEU A 43 2.12 -4.96 -3.29
N ALA A 44 2.92 -5.63 -4.13
CA ALA A 44 3.51 -6.94 -3.84
C ALA A 44 4.55 -6.88 -2.72
N LEU A 45 5.35 -5.80 -2.66
CA LEU A 45 6.26 -5.58 -1.54
C LEU A 45 5.48 -5.26 -0.25
N GLY A 46 4.44 -4.45 -0.35
CA GLY A 46 3.55 -4.12 0.77
C GLY A 46 2.92 -5.37 1.39
N THR A 47 2.44 -6.30 0.57
CA THR A 47 1.90 -7.57 1.05
C THR A 47 2.94 -8.47 1.67
N ALA A 48 4.12 -8.60 1.05
CA ALA A 48 5.21 -9.38 1.61
C ALA A 48 5.62 -8.86 3.00
N MET A 49 5.70 -7.54 3.15
CA MET A 49 5.94 -6.89 4.45
C MET A 49 4.80 -7.18 5.45
N ALA A 50 3.54 -7.07 5.04
CA ALA A 50 2.39 -7.38 5.91
C ALA A 50 2.39 -8.85 6.36
N ALA A 51 2.70 -9.77 5.44
CA ALA A 51 2.77 -11.20 5.71
C ALA A 51 3.91 -11.53 6.69
N GLU A 52 5.09 -10.92 6.50
CA GLU A 52 6.22 -11.04 7.44
C GLU A 52 5.79 -10.68 8.87
N ARG A 53 5.08 -9.55 9.03
CA ARG A 53 4.59 -9.09 10.33
C ARG A 53 3.53 -10.02 10.91
N CYS A 54 2.59 -10.46 10.09
CA CYS A 54 1.54 -11.39 10.50
C CYS A 54 2.13 -12.70 11.05
N VAL A 55 3.12 -13.27 10.36
CA VAL A 55 3.82 -14.50 10.79
C VAL A 55 4.65 -14.22 12.05
N GLY A 56 5.39 -13.11 12.09
CA GLY A 56 6.22 -12.75 13.24
C GLY A 56 5.42 -12.53 14.53
N VAL A 57 4.22 -11.93 14.43
CA VAL A 57 3.35 -11.70 15.60
C VAL A 57 2.59 -12.96 16.01
N SER A 58 2.12 -13.76 15.05
CA SER A 58 1.26 -14.92 15.33
C SER A 58 2.06 -16.16 15.73
N LEU A 59 3.27 -16.35 15.19
CA LEU A 59 4.09 -17.56 15.34
C LEU A 59 5.58 -17.21 15.55
N PRO A 60 5.95 -16.58 16.68
CA PRO A 60 7.30 -16.03 16.89
C PRO A 60 8.41 -17.09 16.80
N LEU A 61 8.17 -18.31 17.31
CA LEU A 61 9.16 -19.39 17.29
C LEU A 61 9.41 -19.94 15.87
N ARG A 62 8.37 -20.02 15.02
CA ARG A 62 8.52 -20.43 13.62
C ARG A 62 9.15 -19.34 12.77
N PHE A 63 8.88 -18.08 13.08
CA PHE A 63 9.51 -16.94 12.43
C PHE A 63 11.02 -16.94 12.67
N ALA A 64 11.46 -17.09 13.93
CA ALA A 64 12.87 -17.17 14.30
C ALA A 64 13.60 -18.36 13.64
N ALA A 65 12.92 -19.50 13.46
CA ALA A 65 13.52 -20.70 12.86
C ALA A 65 13.54 -20.68 11.32
N ARG A 66 12.58 -20.03 10.64
CA ARG A 66 12.42 -20.10 9.17
C ARG A 66 12.86 -18.85 8.42
N VAL A 67 12.77 -17.66 9.03
CA VAL A 67 13.02 -16.40 8.31
C VAL A 67 14.50 -16.05 8.39
N THR A 68 15.17 -16.21 7.25
CA THR A 68 16.57 -15.80 7.06
C THR A 68 16.65 -14.59 6.13
N ALA A 69 17.66 -13.73 6.30
CA ALA A 69 17.87 -12.59 5.42
C ALA A 69 18.02 -12.99 3.95
N ARG A 70 18.65 -14.14 3.67
CA ARG A 70 18.77 -14.69 2.31
C ARG A 70 17.43 -15.16 1.75
N GLY A 71 16.56 -15.73 2.59
CA GLY A 71 15.19 -16.10 2.20
C GLY A 71 14.34 -14.87 1.86
N ALA A 72 14.40 -13.83 2.70
CA ALA A 72 13.69 -12.57 2.46
C ALA A 72 14.15 -11.88 1.16
N ARG A 73 15.46 -11.80 0.90
CA ARG A 73 15.99 -11.27 -0.38
C ARG A 73 15.49 -12.08 -1.58
N ARG A 74 15.52 -13.41 -1.51
CA ARG A 74 15.00 -14.27 -2.58
C ARG A 74 13.51 -14.05 -2.82
N ALA A 75 12.71 -13.91 -1.76
CA ALA A 75 11.28 -13.64 -1.88
C ALA A 75 11.00 -12.28 -2.53
N VAL A 76 11.76 -11.24 -2.18
CA VAL A 76 11.66 -9.90 -2.79
C VAL A 76 12.01 -9.95 -4.28
N LEU A 77 13.13 -10.60 -4.63
CA LEU A 77 13.56 -10.75 -6.01
C LEU A 77 12.55 -11.56 -6.84
N ALA A 78 12.01 -12.65 -6.27
CA ALA A 78 10.98 -13.44 -6.93
C ALA A 78 9.68 -12.65 -7.14
N ALA A 79 9.25 -11.85 -6.16
CA ALA A 79 8.07 -10.99 -6.30
C ALA A 79 8.28 -9.93 -7.38
N TRP A 80 9.45 -9.28 -7.42
CA TRP A 80 9.81 -8.34 -8.47
C TRP A 80 9.84 -8.98 -9.85
N ALA A 81 10.49 -10.13 -9.98
CA ALA A 81 10.55 -10.87 -11.24
C ALA A 81 9.16 -11.30 -11.72
N ALA A 82 8.30 -11.78 -10.82
CA ALA A 82 6.93 -12.16 -11.15
C ALA A 82 6.10 -10.96 -11.63
N VAL A 83 6.21 -9.81 -10.95
CA VAL A 83 5.53 -8.58 -11.37
C VAL A 83 6.07 -8.06 -12.70
N LEU A 84 7.39 -8.12 -12.91
CA LEU A 84 8.01 -7.72 -14.17
C LEU A 84 7.57 -8.62 -15.33
N ALA A 85 7.52 -9.94 -15.11
CA ALA A 85 7.02 -10.89 -16.10
C ALA A 85 5.57 -10.56 -16.46
N LEU A 86 4.71 -10.32 -15.47
CA LEU A 86 3.31 -9.93 -15.70
C LEU A 86 3.21 -8.61 -16.49
N ALA A 87 4.02 -7.62 -16.13
CA ALA A 87 4.07 -6.33 -16.83
C ALA A 87 4.63 -6.46 -18.26
N ALA A 88 5.52 -7.40 -18.53
CA ALA A 88 6.08 -7.60 -19.86
C ALA A 88 5.13 -8.34 -20.81
N LEU A 89 4.17 -9.11 -20.30
CA LEU A 89 3.24 -9.92 -21.12
C LEU A 89 2.60 -9.14 -22.28
N PRO A 90 1.99 -7.95 -22.07
CA PRO A 90 1.35 -7.23 -23.18
C PRO A 90 2.36 -6.63 -24.15
N ALA A 91 3.60 -6.37 -23.72
CA ALA A 91 4.67 -5.88 -24.61
C ALA A 91 5.24 -6.99 -25.51
N LEU A 92 5.17 -8.25 -25.05
CA LEU A 92 5.61 -9.45 -25.77
C LEU A 92 4.53 -10.07 -26.68
N GLY A 93 3.36 -9.43 -26.80
CA GLY A 93 2.28 -9.87 -27.70
C GLY A 93 1.14 -10.63 -27.01
N ALA A 94 1.21 -10.88 -25.70
CA ALA A 94 0.11 -11.47 -24.92
C ALA A 94 -0.84 -10.39 -24.36
N GLY A 95 -1.27 -9.48 -25.24
CA GLY A 95 -2.10 -8.32 -24.93
C GLY A 95 -1.66 -7.08 -25.70
N ALA A 96 -2.20 -5.92 -25.34
CA ALA A 96 -1.83 -4.65 -25.96
C ALA A 96 -1.70 -3.54 -24.92
N TYR A 97 -0.66 -2.73 -25.07
CA TYR A 97 -0.55 -1.42 -24.42
C TYR A 97 -1.12 -0.35 -25.34
N VAL A 98 -2.16 0.33 -24.87
CA VAL A 98 -2.86 1.38 -25.62
C VAL A 98 -2.68 2.73 -24.95
N ARG A 99 -2.76 3.78 -25.77
CA ARG A 99 -2.66 5.15 -25.31
C ARG A 99 -4.01 5.60 -24.75
N HIS A 100 -4.02 6.04 -23.49
CA HIS A 100 -5.23 6.49 -22.82
C HIS A 100 -5.31 8.02 -22.81
N PHE A 101 -6.53 8.57 -22.76
CA PHE A 101 -6.77 10.02 -22.70
C PHE A 101 -6.03 10.67 -21.51
N PRO A 102 -5.38 11.83 -21.69
CA PRO A 102 -5.38 12.72 -22.86
C PRO A 102 -4.35 12.38 -23.95
N GLY A 103 -3.71 11.21 -23.88
CA GLY A 103 -2.65 10.79 -24.80
C GLY A 103 -1.25 10.81 -24.17
N SER A 104 -1.13 11.23 -22.91
CA SER A 104 0.15 11.40 -22.21
C SER A 104 0.67 10.12 -21.54
N TRP A 105 -0.07 9.02 -21.63
CA TRP A 105 0.25 7.77 -20.94
C TRP A 105 -0.24 6.55 -21.70
N CYS A 106 0.50 5.46 -21.54
CA CYS A 106 0.19 4.15 -22.11
C CYS A 106 -0.07 3.15 -20.99
N PHE A 107 -1.10 2.34 -21.17
CA PHE A 107 -1.51 1.35 -20.18
C PHE A 107 -2.21 0.16 -20.83
N VAL A 108 -2.40 -0.91 -20.07
CA VAL A 108 -3.04 -2.14 -20.59
C VAL A 108 -4.43 -1.81 -21.15
N ASP A 109 -4.81 -2.46 -22.24
CA ASP A 109 -6.10 -2.25 -22.86
C ASP A 109 -7.25 -2.79 -21.98
N MET A 110 -7.83 -1.89 -21.18
CA MET A 110 -8.95 -2.21 -20.29
C MET A 110 -10.32 -2.09 -20.96
N ARG A 111 -10.37 -1.49 -22.16
CA ARG A 111 -11.62 -1.05 -22.80
C ARG A 111 -11.80 -1.60 -24.21
N GLY A 112 -10.90 -2.49 -24.65
CA GLY A 112 -10.90 -3.01 -26.02
C GLY A 112 -10.64 -1.95 -27.07
N GLN A 113 -9.86 -0.92 -26.75
CA GLN A 113 -9.63 0.22 -27.66
C GLN A 113 -8.76 -0.17 -28.85
N ALA A 114 -7.94 -1.21 -28.74
CA ALA A 114 -7.03 -1.61 -29.80
C ALA A 114 -7.73 -2.18 -31.05
N GLY A 115 -9.04 -2.40 -31.04
CA GLY A 115 -9.80 -2.99 -32.16
C GLY A 115 -9.46 -4.47 -32.45
N GLY A 116 -8.30 -4.95 -32.01
CA GLY A 116 -7.88 -6.36 -32.00
C GLY A 116 -8.28 -7.03 -30.68
N GLY A 117 -9.58 -7.20 -30.46
CA GLY A 117 -10.21 -7.81 -29.28
C GLY A 117 -9.85 -9.29 -29.08
N GLY A 118 -8.57 -9.59 -28.88
CA GLY A 118 -8.12 -10.90 -28.46
C GLY A 118 -8.38 -11.11 -26.97
N TRP A 119 -8.84 -12.30 -26.61
CA TRP A 119 -9.02 -12.74 -25.22
C TRP A 119 -7.76 -12.51 -24.34
N LEU A 120 -6.57 -12.45 -24.94
CA LEU A 120 -5.29 -12.15 -24.30
C LEU A 120 -5.22 -10.72 -23.74
N ALA A 121 -5.74 -9.72 -24.46
CA ALA A 121 -5.77 -8.34 -23.98
C ALA A 121 -6.66 -8.23 -22.73
N LEU A 122 -7.85 -8.84 -22.78
CA LEU A 122 -8.75 -8.94 -21.65
C LEU A 122 -8.12 -9.69 -20.47
N ALA A 123 -7.50 -10.84 -20.73
CA ALA A 123 -6.83 -11.64 -19.72
C ALA A 123 -5.70 -10.84 -19.04
N SER A 124 -4.89 -10.10 -19.80
CA SER A 124 -3.80 -9.28 -19.25
C SER A 124 -4.31 -8.14 -18.36
N ALA A 125 -5.39 -7.46 -18.77
CA ALA A 125 -6.00 -6.38 -18.01
C ALA A 125 -6.70 -6.91 -16.74
N LEU A 126 -7.35 -8.07 -16.83
CA LEU A 126 -7.91 -8.77 -15.68
C LEU A 126 -6.81 -9.22 -14.73
N LEU A 127 -5.74 -9.84 -15.21
CA LEU A 127 -4.59 -10.26 -14.39
C LEU A 127 -3.99 -9.07 -13.62
N PHE A 128 -3.79 -7.93 -14.28
CA PHE A 128 -3.32 -6.71 -13.61
C PHE A 128 -4.25 -6.31 -12.45
N SER A 129 -5.54 -6.16 -12.72
CA SER A 129 -6.50 -5.69 -11.72
C SER A 129 -6.75 -6.72 -10.61
N THR A 130 -6.78 -8.01 -10.93
CA THR A 130 -7.00 -9.11 -9.98
C THR A 130 -5.82 -9.25 -9.04
N VAL A 131 -4.59 -9.25 -9.55
CA VAL A 131 -3.36 -9.34 -8.75
C VAL A 131 -3.24 -8.12 -7.84
N GLY A 132 -3.48 -6.92 -8.36
CA GLY A 132 -3.47 -5.70 -7.55
C GLY A 132 -4.49 -5.75 -6.40
N LEU A 133 -5.74 -6.12 -6.68
CA LEU A 133 -6.79 -6.25 -5.65
C LEU A 133 -6.49 -7.37 -4.65
N ALA A 134 -5.99 -8.51 -5.12
CA ALA A 134 -5.59 -9.62 -4.26
C ALA A 134 -4.46 -9.20 -3.33
N CYS A 135 -3.50 -8.41 -3.82
CA CYS A 135 -2.47 -7.85 -2.97
C CYS A 135 -3.07 -6.92 -1.90
N LEU A 136 -3.95 -5.99 -2.27
CA LEU A 136 -4.61 -5.12 -1.30
C LEU A 136 -5.39 -5.90 -0.24
N ALA A 137 -6.20 -6.88 -0.66
CA ALA A 137 -6.99 -7.71 0.24
C ALA A 137 -6.11 -8.54 1.19
N ALA A 138 -5.09 -9.22 0.67
CA ALA A 138 -4.15 -9.99 1.48
C ALA A 138 -3.43 -9.11 2.50
N SER A 139 -3.00 -7.92 2.09
CA SER A 139 -2.39 -6.93 2.97
C SER A 139 -3.34 -6.53 4.11
N LEU A 140 -4.58 -6.13 3.80
CA LEU A 140 -5.59 -5.76 4.79
C LEU A 140 -5.85 -6.89 5.80
N VAL A 141 -5.99 -8.14 5.33
CA VAL A 141 -6.21 -9.30 6.19
C VAL A 141 -5.01 -9.52 7.12
N CYS A 142 -3.79 -9.58 6.57
CA CYS A 142 -2.56 -9.78 7.36
C CYS A 142 -2.37 -8.68 8.43
N ASN A 143 -2.66 -7.43 8.07
CA ASN A 143 -2.55 -6.31 9.00
C ASN A 143 -3.61 -6.36 10.09
N THR A 144 -4.86 -6.69 9.75
CA THR A 144 -5.94 -6.82 10.73
C THR A 144 -5.61 -7.91 11.75
N ILE A 145 -5.11 -9.07 11.29
CA ILE A 145 -4.65 -10.14 12.18
C ILE A 145 -3.54 -9.64 13.11
N THR A 146 -2.57 -8.91 12.56
CA THR A 146 -1.45 -8.32 13.31
C THR A 146 -1.96 -7.37 14.40
N VAL A 147 -2.86 -6.44 14.06
CA VAL A 147 -3.47 -5.47 14.99
C VAL A 147 -4.26 -6.18 16.08
N VAL A 148 -5.12 -7.13 15.72
CA VAL A 148 -5.94 -7.89 16.68
C VAL A 148 -5.06 -8.68 17.66
N ASN A 149 -4.03 -9.37 17.18
CA ASN A 149 -3.12 -10.13 18.03
C ASN A 149 -2.31 -9.22 18.96
N LEU A 150 -1.84 -8.06 18.46
CA LEU A 150 -1.17 -7.06 19.30
C LEU A 150 -2.11 -6.47 20.36
N ALA A 151 -3.36 -6.16 20.00
CA ALA A 151 -4.37 -5.63 20.93
C ALA A 151 -4.75 -6.66 22.01
N ARG A 152 -4.91 -7.93 21.63
CA ARG A 152 -5.15 -9.04 22.59
C ARG A 152 -3.98 -9.21 23.55
N ALA A 153 -2.74 -9.20 23.05
CA ALA A 153 -1.56 -9.30 23.89
C ALA A 153 -1.48 -8.13 24.89
N ARG A 154 -1.81 -6.91 24.47
CA ARG A 154 -1.86 -5.73 25.35
C ARG A 154 -2.96 -5.80 26.40
N ARG A 155 -4.17 -6.23 26.02
CA ARG A 155 -5.28 -6.41 26.98
C ARG A 155 -4.93 -7.42 28.07
N ARG A 156 -4.28 -8.53 27.72
CA ARG A 156 -3.79 -9.51 28.71
C ARG A 156 -2.79 -8.91 29.69
N LEU A 157 -1.89 -8.03 29.23
CA LEU A 157 -0.94 -7.32 30.08
C LEU A 157 -1.60 -6.26 30.97
N TRP A 158 -2.71 -5.66 30.53
CA TRP A 158 -3.43 -4.62 31.28
C TRP A 158 -4.46 -5.17 32.27
N CYS A 159 -5.12 -6.28 31.96
CA CYS A 159 -6.18 -6.88 32.78
C CYS A 159 -5.71 -8.04 33.68
N GLY A 160 -4.45 -8.49 33.55
CA GLY A 160 -3.94 -9.69 34.23
C GLY A 160 -2.79 -9.40 35.19
N GLU A 161 -3.08 -9.51 36.48
CA GLU A 161 -2.19 -9.76 37.61
C GLU A 161 -0.98 -10.65 37.25
N ARG A 162 0.24 -10.10 37.14
CA ARG A 162 1.50 -10.77 37.58
C ARG A 162 2.73 -9.87 37.44
N ARG A 163 3.24 -9.50 38.61
CA ARG A 163 4.55 -8.95 38.90
C ARG A 163 5.62 -10.05 38.83
N SER A 164 5.81 -10.67 37.68
CA SER A 164 6.93 -11.59 37.44
C SER A 164 7.71 -11.15 36.22
N SER A 165 8.83 -10.49 36.50
CA SER A 165 10.03 -10.45 35.69
C SER A 165 10.27 -11.77 34.96
N VAL A 166 10.83 -11.73 33.74
CA VAL A 166 11.03 -12.84 32.78
C VAL A 166 9.82 -13.01 31.85
N THR A 167 9.46 -12.01 31.05
CA THR A 167 10.03 -11.84 29.71
C THR A 167 9.60 -10.47 29.16
N SER A 168 10.51 -9.52 29.28
CA SER A 168 10.73 -8.36 28.42
C SER A 168 9.53 -7.82 27.62
N ALA A 169 8.99 -6.70 28.09
CA ALA A 169 8.53 -5.58 27.29
C ALA A 169 8.68 -5.78 25.76
N ARG A 170 7.60 -6.16 25.07
CA ARG A 170 7.49 -5.81 23.64
C ARG A 170 7.60 -4.28 23.58
N ARG A 171 8.74 -3.81 23.08
CA ARG A 171 9.17 -2.41 23.23
C ARG A 171 8.10 -1.52 22.60
N PRO A 172 7.82 -0.32 23.13
CA PRO A 172 6.91 0.63 22.50
C PRO A 172 7.23 0.90 21.01
N HIS A 173 8.48 0.69 20.60
CA HIS A 173 8.96 0.76 19.22
C HIS A 173 8.35 -0.28 18.26
N ASP A 174 8.07 -1.51 18.70
CA ASP A 174 7.53 -2.57 17.82
C ASP A 174 6.06 -2.32 17.45
N VAL A 175 5.33 -1.66 18.35
CA VAL A 175 3.93 -1.29 18.12
C VAL A 175 3.80 0.01 17.33
N GLU A 176 4.72 0.94 17.54
CA GLU A 176 4.83 2.14 16.70
C GLU A 176 5.08 1.75 15.23
N MET A 177 6.03 0.84 14.99
CA MET A 177 6.31 0.32 13.65
C MET A 177 5.09 -0.42 13.05
N ALA A 178 4.34 -1.17 13.87
CA ALA A 178 3.13 -1.85 13.41
C ALA A 178 1.99 -0.87 13.04
N VAL A 179 1.73 0.15 13.86
CA VAL A 179 0.72 1.19 13.56
C VAL A 179 1.12 1.98 12.32
N GLN A 180 2.41 2.27 12.16
CA GLN A 180 2.91 2.99 11.00
C GLN A 180 2.76 2.19 9.71
N LEU A 181 3.07 0.89 9.73
CA LEU A 181 2.85 -0.01 8.60
C LEU A 181 1.36 -0.14 8.25
N VAL A 182 0.48 -0.23 9.25
CA VAL A 182 -0.99 -0.26 9.04
C VAL A 182 -1.48 1.04 8.40
N ALA A 183 -1.01 2.19 8.88
CA ALA A 183 -1.39 3.49 8.33
C ALA A 183 -0.95 3.66 6.86
N ILE A 184 0.30 3.31 6.54
CA ILE A 184 0.82 3.34 5.16
C ILE A 184 -0.02 2.41 4.26
N MET A 185 -0.38 1.22 4.74
CA MET A 185 -1.17 0.27 3.94
C MET A 185 -2.64 0.65 3.78
N LEU A 186 -3.25 1.30 4.76
CA LEU A 186 -4.58 1.89 4.60
C LEU A 186 -4.57 2.99 3.54
N VAL A 187 -3.57 3.87 3.57
CA VAL A 187 -3.39 4.92 2.56
C VAL A 187 -3.22 4.30 1.17
N ALA A 188 -2.34 3.30 1.03
CA ALA A 188 -2.17 2.59 -0.24
C ALA A 188 -3.46 1.92 -0.73
N THR A 189 -4.23 1.31 0.17
CA THR A 189 -5.52 0.69 -0.18
C THR A 189 -6.52 1.74 -0.67
N VAL A 190 -6.66 2.86 0.02
CA VAL A 190 -7.58 3.93 -0.38
C VAL A 190 -7.15 4.51 -1.72
N CYS A 191 -5.86 4.75 -1.93
CA CYS A 191 -5.33 5.29 -3.19
C CYS A 191 -5.49 4.33 -4.39
N TRP A 192 -5.23 3.04 -4.22
CA TRP A 192 -5.19 2.08 -5.33
C TRP A 192 -6.52 1.36 -5.61
N SER A 193 -7.32 1.11 -4.58
CA SER A 193 -8.57 0.34 -4.73
C SER A 193 -9.56 0.91 -5.74
N PRO A 194 -9.86 2.23 -5.81
CA PRO A 194 -10.88 2.72 -6.73
C PRO A 194 -10.41 2.62 -8.18
N PHE A 195 -9.11 2.81 -8.46
CA PHE A 195 -8.53 2.60 -9.79
C PHE A 195 -8.62 1.13 -10.23
N LEU A 196 -8.16 0.21 -9.38
CA LEU A 196 -8.16 -1.23 -9.70
C LEU A 196 -9.58 -1.81 -9.83
N ALA A 197 -10.52 -1.36 -8.99
CA ALA A 197 -11.91 -1.77 -9.07
C ALA A 197 -12.55 -1.28 -10.38
N ARG A 198 -12.35 0.00 -10.76
CA ARG A 198 -12.89 0.54 -12.02
C ARG A 198 -12.26 -0.10 -13.26
N ALA A 199 -10.97 -0.40 -13.22
CA ALA A 199 -10.27 -1.15 -14.26
C ALA A 199 -10.86 -2.55 -14.45
N ARG A 200 -11.14 -3.25 -13.34
CA ARG A 200 -11.75 -4.58 -13.37
C ARG A 200 -13.19 -4.54 -13.88
N THR A 201 -14.00 -3.60 -13.42
CA THR A 201 -15.40 -3.52 -13.89
C THR A 201 -15.49 -3.11 -15.35
N ALA A 202 -14.59 -2.23 -15.83
CA ALA A 202 -14.51 -1.87 -17.24
C ALA A 202 -14.15 -3.07 -18.14
N THR A 203 -13.16 -3.86 -17.72
CA THR A 203 -12.72 -5.05 -18.47
C THR A 203 -13.81 -6.12 -18.50
N LEU A 204 -14.50 -6.37 -17.38
CA LEU A 204 -15.62 -7.32 -17.33
C LEU A 204 -16.84 -6.85 -18.12
N ALA A 205 -17.18 -5.56 -18.08
CA ALA A 205 -18.26 -5.02 -18.89
C ALA A 205 -17.98 -5.21 -20.39
N HIS A 206 -16.75 -4.93 -20.82
CA HIS A 206 -16.33 -5.18 -22.19
C HIS A 206 -16.36 -6.67 -22.55
N ALA A 207 -15.95 -7.56 -21.64
CA ALA A 207 -16.00 -9.01 -21.84
C ALA A 207 -17.43 -9.55 -22.06
N HIS A 208 -18.42 -8.93 -21.41
CA HIS A 208 -19.83 -9.32 -21.55
C HIS A 208 -20.51 -8.71 -22.78
N GLY A 209 -19.79 -7.98 -23.64
CA GLY A 209 -20.35 -7.36 -24.83
C GLY A 209 -21.18 -6.10 -24.55
N ASP A 210 -21.07 -5.54 -23.34
CA ASP A 210 -21.65 -4.24 -23.00
C ASP A 210 -20.77 -3.15 -23.64
N ASN A 211 -20.95 -3.01 -24.95
CA ASN A 211 -20.17 -2.11 -25.79
C ASN A 211 -20.68 -0.68 -25.60
N HIS A 212 -20.36 -0.08 -24.45
CA HIS A 212 -20.26 1.37 -24.32
C HIS A 212 -19.04 1.85 -25.14
N HIS A 213 -19.16 1.73 -26.46
CA HIS A 213 -18.17 2.18 -27.45
C HIS A 213 -18.01 3.71 -27.39
N ASP A 214 -19.09 4.40 -27.01
CA ASP A 214 -19.06 5.80 -26.60
C ASP A 214 -18.61 5.93 -25.15
N ALA A 215 -17.30 5.78 -24.95
CA ALA A 215 -16.64 6.21 -23.75
C ALA A 215 -16.79 7.74 -23.60
N HIS A 216 -17.86 8.19 -22.94
CA HIS A 216 -18.09 9.61 -22.64
C HIS A 216 -16.80 10.22 -22.09
N LEU A 217 -16.46 11.45 -22.50
CA LEU A 217 -15.23 12.12 -22.06
C LEU A 217 -15.06 12.08 -20.53
N ALA A 218 -16.16 12.24 -19.80
CA ALA A 218 -16.21 12.11 -18.34
C ALA A 218 -15.66 10.77 -17.81
N ASP A 219 -15.88 9.65 -18.51
CA ASP A 219 -15.36 8.34 -18.10
C ASP A 219 -13.85 8.25 -18.27
N LYS A 220 -13.32 8.82 -19.36
CA LYS A 220 -11.88 8.92 -19.60
C LYS A 220 -11.20 9.81 -18.55
N GLU A 221 -11.83 10.94 -18.21
CA GLU A 221 -11.37 11.85 -17.15
C GLU A 221 -11.42 11.21 -15.76
N ARG A 222 -12.46 10.42 -15.47
CA ARG A 222 -12.55 9.63 -14.23
C ARG A 222 -11.38 8.65 -14.12
N PHE A 223 -11.05 7.92 -15.19
CA PHE A 223 -9.89 7.03 -15.18
C PHE A 223 -8.58 7.76 -14.90
N LEU A 224 -8.40 8.93 -15.51
CA LEU A 224 -7.23 9.77 -15.26
C LEU A 224 -7.17 10.27 -13.81
N LEU A 225 -8.30 10.69 -13.23
CA LEU A 225 -8.41 11.10 -11.83
C LEU A 225 -8.07 9.94 -10.89
N LEU A 226 -8.61 8.75 -11.14
CA LEU A 226 -8.33 7.55 -10.35
C LEU A 226 -6.86 7.13 -10.44
N LEU A 227 -6.26 7.22 -11.63
CA LEU A 227 -4.83 6.98 -11.82
C LEU A 227 -3.98 7.99 -11.04
N ARG A 228 -4.33 9.29 -11.10
CA ARG A 228 -3.66 10.33 -10.31
C ARG A 228 -3.76 10.03 -8.81
N PHE A 229 -4.93 9.60 -8.34
CA PHE A 229 -5.12 9.22 -6.94
C PHE A 229 -4.27 8.01 -6.53
N ALA A 230 -4.15 7.01 -7.39
CA ALA A 230 -3.25 5.87 -7.19
C ALA A 230 -1.77 6.29 -7.16
N CYS A 231 -1.35 7.18 -8.06
CA CYS A 231 0.02 7.70 -8.11
C CYS A 231 0.37 8.58 -6.90
N SER A 232 -0.60 9.30 -6.33
CA SER A 232 -0.41 10.08 -5.10
C SER A 232 0.08 9.24 -3.92
N ASN A 233 -0.14 7.91 -3.94
CA ASN A 233 0.42 7.00 -2.94
C ASN A 233 1.95 7.13 -2.80
N GLN A 234 2.67 7.28 -3.91
CA GLN A 234 4.14 7.40 -3.89
C GLN A 234 4.61 8.70 -3.24
N VAL A 235 3.77 9.74 -3.26
CA VAL A 235 4.04 11.00 -2.55
C VAL A 235 3.69 10.84 -1.07
N LEU A 236 2.54 10.23 -0.77
CA LEU A 236 2.05 10.08 0.60
C LEU A 236 2.89 9.12 1.45
N ASP A 237 3.48 8.08 0.88
CA ASP A 237 4.29 7.08 1.61
C ASP A 237 5.38 7.72 2.51
N PRO A 238 6.28 8.60 2.00
CA PRO A 238 7.25 9.33 2.82
C PRO A 238 6.60 10.25 3.86
N TRP A 239 5.53 10.98 3.52
CA TRP A 239 4.88 11.92 4.44
C TRP A 239 4.19 11.19 5.59
N VAL A 240 3.49 10.10 5.31
CA VAL A 240 2.86 9.24 6.31
C VAL A 240 3.94 8.67 7.25
N TYR A 241 5.08 8.21 6.71
CA TYR A 241 6.22 7.78 7.51
C TYR A 241 6.72 8.90 8.43
N ILE A 242 6.92 10.11 7.90
CA ILE A 242 7.47 11.26 8.65
C ILE A 242 6.49 11.75 9.72
N LEU A 243 5.20 11.88 9.38
CA LEU A 243 4.16 12.36 10.28
C LEU A 243 3.89 11.39 11.42
N LEU A 244 3.97 10.07 11.17
CA LEU A 244 3.84 9.05 12.21
C LEU A 244 5.13 8.83 13.02
N ARG A 245 6.23 9.51 12.69
CA ARG A 245 7.46 9.42 13.50
C ARG A 245 7.18 9.95 14.91
N ARG A 246 7.60 9.22 15.95
CA ARG A 246 7.43 9.61 17.37
C ARG A 246 7.76 11.05 17.71
N ALA A 247 8.78 11.63 17.07
CA ALA A 247 9.20 13.01 17.31
C ALA A 247 8.11 13.99 16.85
N VAL A 248 7.53 13.73 15.68
CA VAL A 248 6.49 14.55 15.05
C VAL A 248 5.15 14.32 15.73
N LEU A 249 4.77 13.07 16.04
CA LEU A 249 3.57 12.78 16.84
C LEU A 249 3.62 13.41 18.24
N ARG A 250 4.78 13.39 18.93
CA ARG A 250 4.90 14.06 20.23
C ARG A 250 4.86 15.58 20.11
N ALA A 251 5.44 16.14 19.06
CA ALA A 251 5.36 17.57 18.78
C ALA A 251 3.90 17.99 18.47
N LEU A 252 3.22 17.26 17.59
CA LEU A 252 1.81 17.47 17.23
C LEU A 252 0.89 17.28 18.44
N CYS A 253 1.03 16.21 19.23
CA CYS A 253 0.23 16.03 20.45
C CYS A 253 0.53 17.10 21.51
N GLY A 254 1.78 17.60 21.56
CA GLY A 254 2.17 18.74 22.40
C GLY A 254 1.52 20.05 21.94
N LEU A 255 1.37 20.24 20.62
CA LEU A 255 0.71 21.39 19.99
C LEU A 255 -0.83 21.32 20.07
N LEU A 256 -1.43 20.12 19.90
CA LEU A 256 -2.87 19.85 19.95
C LEU A 256 -3.45 19.72 21.37
N GLY A 257 -2.69 20.09 22.40
CA GLY A 257 -3.29 20.43 23.70
C GLY A 257 -3.68 19.26 24.60
N ARG A 258 -2.99 18.11 24.55
CA ARG A 258 -3.03 17.16 25.67
C ARG A 258 -1.64 17.04 26.29
N ARG A 259 -1.41 17.81 27.36
CA ARG A 259 -0.44 17.44 28.39
C ARG A 259 -0.87 16.07 28.94
N LEU A 260 -0.45 14.98 28.30
CA LEU A 260 -0.47 13.68 28.96
C LEU A 260 0.37 13.85 30.23
N PRO A 261 -0.16 13.57 31.44
CA PRO A 261 0.65 13.65 32.64
C PRO A 261 1.85 12.73 32.45
N SER A 262 3.06 13.27 32.59
CA SER A 262 4.27 12.47 32.67
C SER A 262 4.04 11.33 33.67
N PRO A 263 4.39 10.08 33.34
CA PRO A 263 4.20 8.94 34.24
C PRO A 263 4.89 9.14 35.61
N HIS A 264 5.88 10.04 35.70
CA HIS A 264 6.50 10.44 36.97
C HIS A 264 5.59 11.29 37.88
N LYS A 265 4.67 12.10 37.34
CA LYS A 265 3.74 12.93 38.15
C LYS A 265 2.51 12.16 38.63
N MET A 266 2.07 11.14 37.88
CA MET A 266 0.95 10.29 38.30
C MET A 266 1.31 9.44 39.53
N GLY A 267 2.56 8.95 39.60
CA GLY A 267 3.07 8.19 40.75
C GLY A 267 3.21 9.02 42.02
N SER A 268 3.56 10.31 41.94
CA SER A 268 3.66 11.18 43.12
C SER A 268 2.29 11.59 43.66
N LEU A 269 1.29 11.76 42.79
CA LEU A 269 -0.09 12.05 43.17
C LEU A 269 -0.77 10.83 43.81
N LEU A 270 -0.62 9.64 43.23
CA LEU A 270 -1.14 8.39 43.80
C LEU A 270 -0.45 8.03 45.13
N SER A 271 0.84 8.29 45.28
CA SER A 271 1.55 8.07 46.56
C SER A 271 1.30 9.15 47.62
N SER A 272 0.84 10.34 47.23
CA SER A 272 0.37 11.37 48.17
C SER A 272 -1.06 11.09 48.61
N LEU A 273 -1.95 10.71 47.69
CA LEU A 273 -3.32 10.28 48.01
C LEU A 273 -3.34 9.01 48.87
N ARG A 274 -2.46 8.03 48.58
CA ARG A 274 -2.31 6.82 49.41
C ARG A 274 -1.74 7.12 50.80
N ARG A 275 -0.96 8.18 50.96
CA ARG A 275 -0.47 8.64 52.28
C ARG A 275 -1.54 9.37 53.07
N SER A 276 -2.34 10.22 52.42
CA SER A 276 -3.49 10.88 53.07
C SER A 276 -4.62 9.93 53.47
N LEU A 277 -4.83 8.83 52.73
CA LEU A 277 -5.80 7.79 53.08
C LEU A 277 -5.30 6.78 54.13
N SER A 278 -4.01 6.80 54.47
CA SER A 278 -3.41 5.93 55.49
C SER A 278 -3.27 6.63 56.85
N THR A 279 -3.58 7.92 56.94
CA THR A 279 -3.67 8.69 58.18
C THR A 279 -5.15 8.87 58.54
N ASP A 280 -5.80 7.77 58.89
CA ASP A 280 -7.02 7.80 59.68
C ASP A 280 -6.80 6.88 60.90
N PRO A 281 -6.36 7.43 62.05
CA PRO A 281 -6.22 6.65 63.27
C PRO A 281 -7.57 6.62 63.98
N THR A 282 -8.28 5.50 63.88
CA THR A 282 -9.17 5.09 64.97
C THR A 282 -8.31 4.72 66.17
N ARG A 283 -7.96 5.71 66.99
CA ARG A 283 -7.59 5.52 68.41
C ARG A 283 -7.70 6.84 69.16
N GLY A 284 -8.79 6.93 69.91
CA GLY A 284 -9.23 8.00 70.79
C GLY A 284 -10.68 7.75 71.12
#